data_AF-A0AAV1XRI9-F1
#
_entry.id   AF-A0AAV1XRI9-F1
#
_cell.length_a   1.000
_cell.length_b   1.000
_cell.length_c   1.000
_cell.angle_alpha   90.00
_cell.angle_beta   90.00
_cell.angle_gamma   90.00
#
_symmetry.space_group_name_H-M   'P 1'
#
loop_
_entity.id
_entity.type
_entity.pdbx_description
1 polymer ?
#
loop_
_entity_poly.entity_id
_entity_poly.type
_entity_poly.pdbx_seq_one_letter_code
_entity_poly.pdbx_strand_id
1 'polypeptide(L)'
;MSLKSIICLVEEPGGAKGADLVSLGNYTIEVVFGNITNTIKLIKSLIAHSGNDPKAQSHYKECLALIGGESGSFGDIIDTQKHFEARDYYGVSTSASSVIANIEYCISGEDPEDPPYPDKSNLPRYARFIEQVVDIILVISNFLKQE
;
A
#
# COMPACT_ATOMS: atom_id res chain seq x y z
N MET A 1 1.95 -10.71 -12.29
CA MET A 1 0.56 -10.90 -12.79
C MET A 1 0.03 -9.53 -13.21
N SER A 2 -0.60 -9.40 -14.37
CA SER A 2 -1.00 -8.09 -14.95
C SER A 2 -2.36 -7.63 -14.40
N LEU A 3 -2.57 -6.31 -14.32
CA LEU A 3 -3.84 -5.63 -14.03
C LEU A 3 -5.04 -6.23 -14.79
N LYS A 4 -4.80 -6.79 -15.98
CA LYS A 4 -5.80 -7.54 -16.77
C LYS A 4 -6.46 -8.69 -16.00
N SER A 5 -5.73 -9.36 -15.13
CA SER A 5 -6.23 -10.52 -14.38
C SER A 5 -7.24 -10.11 -13.30
N ILE A 6 -7.12 -8.88 -12.78
CA ILE A 6 -8.03 -8.30 -11.78
C ILE A 6 -9.36 -7.92 -12.46
N ILE A 7 -9.30 -7.32 -13.65
CA ILE A 7 -10.48 -6.94 -14.43
C ILE A 7 -11.28 -8.18 -14.87
N CYS A 8 -10.61 -9.28 -15.25
CA CYS A 8 -11.30 -10.51 -15.62
C CYS A 8 -12.12 -11.15 -14.48
N LEU A 9 -11.81 -10.90 -13.20
CA LEU A 9 -12.62 -11.39 -12.09
C LEU A 9 -13.94 -10.63 -11.93
N VAL A 10 -13.98 -9.37 -12.40
CA VAL A 10 -15.14 -8.47 -12.22
C VAL A 10 -16.10 -8.52 -13.42
N GLU A 11 -15.62 -8.89 -14.62
CA GLU A 11 -16.37 -8.73 -15.88
C GLU A 11 -17.14 -9.96 -16.39
N GLU A 12 -17.14 -11.13 -15.74
CA GLU A 12 -17.96 -12.25 -16.25
C GLU A 12 -19.47 -12.07 -15.95
N PRO A 13 -20.35 -11.97 -16.98
CA PRO A 13 -21.79 -11.90 -16.80
C PRO A 13 -22.29 -13.27 -16.33
N GLY A 14 -22.38 -13.43 -15.02
CA GLY A 14 -22.62 -14.72 -14.39
C GLY A 14 -21.82 -14.97 -13.12
N GLY A 15 -21.01 -14.00 -12.65
CA GLY A 15 -20.34 -13.99 -11.35
C GLY A 15 -19.59 -15.28 -11.10
N ALA A 16 -18.32 -15.34 -11.49
CA ALA A 16 -17.46 -16.51 -11.36
C ALA A 16 -17.83 -17.32 -10.11
N LYS A 17 -18.42 -18.51 -10.31
CA LYS A 17 -18.69 -19.48 -9.25
C LYS A 17 -17.35 -19.80 -8.58
N GLY A 18 -16.98 -19.04 -7.54
CA GLY A 18 -15.77 -19.32 -6.78
C GLY A 18 -15.00 -18.13 -6.19
N ALA A 19 -15.30 -16.87 -6.49
CA ALA A 19 -14.64 -15.74 -5.82
C ALA A 19 -15.66 -14.81 -5.18
N ASP A 20 -15.94 -15.01 -3.89
CA ASP A 20 -16.65 -14.02 -3.09
C ASP A 20 -15.74 -12.80 -2.79
N LEU A 21 -16.35 -11.67 -2.45
CA LEU A 21 -15.64 -10.42 -2.15
C LEU A 21 -14.66 -10.58 -0.98
N VAL A 22 -14.91 -11.53 -0.07
CA VAL A 22 -14.01 -11.84 1.06
C VAL A 22 -12.71 -12.46 0.54
N SER A 23 -12.80 -13.42 -0.37
CA SER A 23 -11.65 -14.07 -1.00
C SER A 23 -10.84 -13.08 -1.83
N LEU A 24 -11.51 -12.19 -2.58
CA LEU A 24 -10.85 -11.12 -3.33
C LEU A 24 -10.14 -10.12 -2.41
N GLY A 25 -10.77 -9.73 -1.30
CA GLY A 25 -10.18 -8.80 -0.33
C GLY A 25 -8.93 -9.37 0.33
N ASN A 26 -8.97 -10.62 0.82
CA ASN A 26 -7.80 -11.31 1.38
C ASN A 26 -6.63 -11.36 0.38
N TYR A 27 -6.90 -11.80 -0.85
CA TYR A 27 -5.88 -11.82 -1.90
C TYR A 27 -5.27 -10.43 -2.15
N THR A 28 -6.11 -9.39 -2.18
CA THR A 28 -5.66 -8.02 -2.42
C THR A 28 -4.78 -7.51 -1.29
N ILE A 29 -5.11 -7.82 -0.03
CA ILE A 29 -4.29 -7.49 1.15
C ILE A 29 -2.92 -8.20 1.08
N GLU A 30 -2.88 -9.49 0.72
CA GLU A 30 -1.63 -10.22 0.54
C GLU A 30 -0.73 -9.61 -0.55
N VAL A 31 -1.33 -9.16 -1.66
CA VAL A 31 -0.61 -8.45 -2.72
C VAL A 31 0.01 -7.17 -2.18
N VAL A 32 -0.73 -6.37 -1.40
CA VAL A 32 -0.20 -5.15 -0.78
C VAL A 32 0.95 -5.47 0.18
N PHE A 33 0.78 -6.47 1.06
CA PHE A 33 1.81 -6.90 2.01
C PHE A 33 3.13 -7.28 1.31
N GLY A 34 3.04 -8.06 0.22
CA GLY A 34 4.19 -8.42 -0.60
C GLY A 34 4.87 -7.21 -1.26
N ASN A 35 4.08 -6.24 -1.74
CA ASN A 35 4.62 -5.03 -2.37
C ASN A 35 5.24 -4.06 -1.36
N ILE A 36 4.67 -3.90 -0.17
CA ILE A 36 5.29 -3.16 0.94
C ILE A 36 6.64 -3.79 1.30
N THR A 37 6.68 -5.12 1.47
CA THR A 37 7.93 -5.85 1.78
C THR A 37 9.00 -5.62 0.70
N ASN A 38 8.63 -5.63 -0.58
CA ASN A 38 9.55 -5.35 -1.68
C ASN A 38 10.00 -3.88 -1.70
N THR A 39 9.12 -2.95 -1.37
CA THR A 39 9.41 -1.52 -1.28
C THR A 39 10.37 -1.23 -0.13
N ILE A 40 10.21 -1.87 1.03
CA ILE A 40 11.16 -1.79 2.15
C ILE A 40 12.56 -2.23 1.71
N LYS A 41 12.66 -3.34 0.95
CA LYS A 41 13.96 -3.81 0.41
C LYS A 41 14.57 -2.79 -0.56
N LEU A 42 13.76 -2.19 -1.43
CA LEU A 42 14.18 -1.13 -2.34
C LEU A 42 14.70 0.08 -1.56
N ILE A 43 13.97 0.58 -0.57
CA ILE A 43 14.36 1.73 0.25
C ILE A 43 15.69 1.46 0.96
N LYS A 44 15.86 0.28 1.59
CA LYS A 44 17.13 -0.12 2.22
C LYS A 44 18.29 -0.10 1.22
N SER A 45 18.05 -0.56 -0.01
CA SER A 45 19.05 -0.47 -1.08
C SER A 45 19.35 0.98 -1.47
N LEU A 46 18.35 1.84 -1.58
CA LEU A 46 18.52 3.25 -1.90
C LEU A 46 19.33 3.99 -0.84
N ILE A 47 19.08 3.73 0.45
CA ILE A 47 19.88 4.26 1.56
C ILE A 47 21.36 3.84 1.40
N ALA A 48 21.62 2.56 1.15
CA ALA A 48 22.98 2.05 1.00
C ALA A 48 23.72 2.64 -0.22
N HIS A 49 22.99 3.02 -1.28
CA HIS A 49 23.56 3.54 -2.53
C HIS A 49 23.41 5.05 -2.70
N SER A 50 22.95 5.77 -1.67
CA SER A 50 22.83 7.24 -1.70
C SER A 50 24.18 7.96 -1.74
N GLY A 51 25.28 7.24 -1.54
CA GLY A 51 26.64 7.79 -1.58
C GLY A 51 26.79 8.98 -0.64
N ASN A 52 27.23 10.11 -1.20
CA ASN A 52 27.45 11.37 -0.49
C ASN A 52 26.29 12.37 -0.64
N ASP A 53 25.09 11.94 -1.06
CA ASP A 53 23.90 12.80 -1.06
C ASP A 53 23.17 12.72 0.30
N PRO A 54 23.37 13.69 1.21
CA PRO A 54 22.71 13.67 2.51
C PRO A 54 21.19 13.88 2.41
N LYS A 55 20.70 14.58 1.38
CA LYS A 55 19.26 14.79 1.19
C LYS A 55 18.58 13.49 0.77
N ALA A 56 19.19 12.75 -0.16
CA ALA A 56 18.74 11.41 -0.53
C ALA A 56 18.69 10.48 0.69
N GLN A 57 19.77 10.44 1.48
CA GLN A 57 19.81 9.61 2.68
C GLN A 57 18.72 9.97 3.69
N SER A 58 18.47 11.27 3.90
CA SER A 58 17.41 11.72 4.81
C SER A 58 16.04 11.25 4.33
N HIS A 59 15.71 11.56 3.07
CA HIS A 59 14.44 11.19 2.45
C HIS A 59 14.18 9.67 2.52
N TYR A 60 15.15 8.85 2.14
CA TYR A 60 14.93 7.39 2.16
C TYR A 60 14.85 6.82 3.58
N LYS A 61 15.50 7.42 4.58
CA LYS A 61 15.36 7.00 5.98
C LYS A 61 13.97 7.32 6.53
N GLU A 62 13.45 8.49 6.18
CA GLU A 62 12.09 8.90 6.52
C GLU A 62 11.05 7.98 5.87
N CYS A 63 11.17 7.74 4.56
CA CYS A 63 10.36 6.73 3.86
C CYS A 63 10.46 5.34 4.49
N LEU A 64 11.63 4.93 4.96
CA LEU A 64 11.79 3.64 5.65
C LEU A 64 11.02 3.59 6.97
N ALA A 65 10.97 4.70 7.71
CA ALA A 65 10.20 4.80 8.95
C ALA A 65 8.69 4.73 8.67
N LEU A 66 8.22 5.52 7.68
CA LEU A 66 6.80 5.58 7.30
C LEU A 66 6.29 4.27 6.69
N ILE A 67 7.10 3.57 5.88
CA ILE A 67 6.66 2.36 5.18
C ILE A 67 7.01 1.10 5.97
N GLY A 68 8.19 1.04 6.58
CA GLY A 68 8.75 -0.17 7.18
C GLY A 68 8.62 -0.28 8.70
N GLY A 69 8.19 0.78 9.38
CA GLY A 69 7.97 0.77 10.83
C GLY A 69 6.75 -0.04 11.24
N GLU A 70 6.71 -0.49 12.50
CA GLU A 70 5.54 -1.14 13.10
C GLU A 70 4.33 -0.20 13.18
N SER A 71 4.55 1.10 13.26
CA SER A 71 3.51 2.14 13.19
C SER A 71 3.39 2.76 11.79
N GLY A 72 4.03 2.15 10.79
CA GLY A 72 4.00 2.58 9.39
C GLY A 72 3.14 1.66 8.53
N SER A 73 3.24 1.81 7.21
CA SER A 73 2.45 1.01 6.24
C SER A 73 2.54 -0.50 6.48
N PHE A 74 3.70 -1.01 6.92
CA PHE A 74 3.88 -2.43 7.23
C PHE A 74 3.02 -2.92 8.41
N GLY A 75 2.93 -2.13 9.48
CA GLY A 75 2.02 -2.42 10.59
C GLY A 75 0.56 -2.25 10.17
N ASP A 76 0.26 -1.15 9.49
CA ASP A 76 -1.09 -0.82 9.07
C ASP A 76 -1.70 -1.90 8.15
N ILE A 77 -0.92 -2.50 7.24
CA ILE A 77 -1.43 -3.59 6.40
C ILE A 77 -1.68 -4.88 7.19
N ILE A 78 -0.89 -5.15 8.24
CA ILE A 78 -1.12 -6.28 9.14
C ILE A 78 -2.41 -6.05 9.92
N ASP A 79 -2.65 -4.83 10.41
CA ASP A 79 -3.89 -4.50 11.11
C ASP A 79 -5.09 -4.51 10.16
N THR A 80 -4.90 -4.07 8.90
CA THR A 80 -5.90 -4.20 7.83
C THR A 80 -6.32 -5.67 7.67
N GLN A 81 -5.36 -6.60 7.62
CA GLN A 81 -5.66 -8.04 7.53
C GLN A 81 -6.44 -8.54 8.75
N LYS A 82 -6.02 -8.17 9.98
CA LYS A 82 -6.72 -8.56 11.21
C LYS A 82 -8.17 -8.07 11.23
N HIS A 83 -8.40 -6.81 10.88
CA HIS A 83 -9.73 -6.24 10.79
C HIS A 83 -10.58 -6.94 9.72
N PHE A 84 -9.98 -7.28 8.57
CA PHE A 84 -10.66 -7.98 7.50
C PHE A 84 -11.13 -9.38 7.92
N GLU A 85 -10.27 -10.15 8.59
CA GLU A 85 -10.59 -11.47 9.15
C GLU A 85 -11.69 -11.40 10.23
N ALA A 86 -11.68 -10.33 11.03
CA ALA A 86 -12.70 -10.05 12.02
C ALA A 86 -14.02 -9.51 11.45
N ARG A 87 -14.11 -9.31 10.11
CA ARG A 87 -15.22 -8.63 9.42
C ARG A 87 -15.48 -7.20 9.93
N ASP A 88 -14.47 -6.59 10.54
CA ASP A 88 -14.48 -5.19 10.96
C ASP A 88 -14.06 -4.30 9.80
N TYR A 89 -14.98 -4.10 8.86
CA TYR A 89 -14.68 -3.34 7.65
C TYR A 89 -14.50 -1.83 7.91
N TYR A 90 -14.93 -1.31 9.07
CA TYR A 90 -14.59 0.05 9.49
C TYR A 90 -13.11 0.14 9.88
N GLY A 91 -12.62 -0.83 10.66
CA GLY A 91 -11.20 -0.98 10.96
C GLY A 91 -10.35 -1.15 9.69
N VAL A 92 -10.80 -1.98 8.74
CA VAL A 92 -10.14 -2.12 7.43
C VAL A 92 -9.98 -0.76 6.74
N SER A 93 -11.05 0.03 6.63
CA SER A 93 -10.95 1.34 5.97
C SER A 93 -10.03 2.32 6.70
N THR A 94 -9.96 2.23 8.04
CA THR A 94 -9.08 3.09 8.84
C THR A 94 -7.62 2.73 8.61
N SER A 95 -7.24 1.46 8.81
CA SER A 95 -5.86 1.01 8.65
C SER A 95 -5.38 1.09 7.20
N ALA A 96 -6.22 0.75 6.22
CA ALA A 96 -5.87 0.87 4.80
C ALA A 96 -5.64 2.34 4.39
N SER A 97 -6.46 3.27 4.90
CA SER A 97 -6.23 4.71 4.67
C SER A 97 -4.90 5.19 5.28
N SER A 98 -4.50 4.66 6.44
CA SER A 98 -3.18 4.96 7.03
C SER A 98 -2.03 4.48 6.15
N VAL A 99 -2.16 3.33 5.47
CA VAL A 99 -1.16 2.88 4.48
C VAL A 99 -0.98 3.93 3.38
N ILE A 100 -2.08 4.46 2.84
CA ILE A 100 -2.06 5.50 1.79
C ILE A 100 -1.38 6.76 2.31
N ALA A 101 -1.78 7.27 3.49
CA ALA A 101 -1.20 8.48 4.07
C ALA A 101 0.32 8.34 4.27
N ASN A 102 0.78 7.22 4.81
CA ASN A 102 2.21 6.94 4.99
C ASN A 102 2.97 6.91 3.65
N ILE A 103 2.35 6.41 2.58
CA ILE A 103 2.93 6.43 1.24
C ILE A 103 2.98 7.86 0.70
N GLU A 104 1.92 8.63 0.84
CA GLU A 104 1.85 10.03 0.39
C GLU A 104 2.89 10.88 1.10
N TYR A 105 3.05 10.74 2.42
CA TYR A 105 4.08 11.45 3.19
C TYR A 105 5.49 11.06 2.76
N CYS A 106 5.74 9.78 2.45
CA CYS A 106 7.03 9.38 1.91
C CYS A 106 7.33 10.05 0.55
N ILE A 107 6.35 10.14 -0.35
CA ILE A 107 6.57 10.65 -1.72
C ILE A 107 6.54 12.18 -1.79
N SER A 108 5.62 12.82 -1.07
CA SER A 108 5.32 14.24 -1.17
C SER A 108 5.92 15.06 -0.03
N GLY A 109 6.37 14.42 1.06
CA GLY A 109 6.75 15.09 2.30
C GLY A 109 5.54 15.43 3.18
N GLU A 110 5.80 15.82 4.43
CA GLU A 110 4.77 16.22 5.39
C GLU A 110 4.37 17.70 5.26
N ASP A 111 5.32 18.58 4.93
CA ASP A 111 5.09 20.01 4.80
C ASP A 111 4.81 20.39 3.34
N PRO A 112 3.60 20.89 3.01
CA PRO A 112 3.25 21.29 1.65
C PRO A 112 4.02 22.52 1.14
N GLU A 113 4.64 23.29 2.03
CA GLU A 113 5.49 24.44 1.66
C GLU A 113 6.90 23.99 1.25
N ASP A 114 7.35 22.82 1.70
CA ASP A 114 8.64 22.25 1.31
C ASP A 114 8.49 21.44 0.01
N PRO A 115 9.31 21.74 -1.03
CA PRO A 115 9.25 20.96 -2.26
C PRO A 115 9.68 19.52 -1.99
N PRO A 116 8.94 18.52 -2.49
CA PRO A 116 9.29 17.12 -2.28
C PRO A 116 10.68 16.82 -2.84
N TYR A 117 11.37 15.87 -2.21
CA TYR A 117 12.64 15.38 -2.75
C TYR A 117 12.41 14.86 -4.17
N PRO A 118 13.18 15.32 -5.18
CA PRO A 118 12.96 14.94 -6.57
C PRO A 118 13.50 13.54 -6.85
N ASP A 119 12.83 12.53 -6.30
CA ASP A 119 13.24 11.14 -6.40
C ASP A 119 13.10 10.61 -7.84
N LYS A 120 14.24 10.22 -8.42
CA LYS A 120 14.34 9.62 -9.77
C LYS A 120 14.45 8.10 -9.73
N SER A 121 14.41 7.50 -8.55
CA SER A 121 14.44 6.07 -8.35
C SER A 121 13.11 5.41 -8.76
N ASN A 122 13.00 4.10 -8.53
CA ASN A 122 11.74 3.39 -8.73
C ASN A 122 10.77 3.52 -7.55
N LEU A 123 11.18 4.14 -6.42
CA LEU A 123 10.36 4.22 -5.22
C LEU A 123 8.99 4.89 -5.48
N PRO A 124 8.88 6.03 -6.18
CA PRO A 124 7.57 6.64 -6.47
C PRO A 124 6.63 5.73 -7.27
N ARG A 125 7.19 4.89 -8.15
CA ARG A 125 6.40 3.92 -8.93
C ARG A 125 5.89 2.77 -8.06
N TYR A 126 6.71 2.28 -7.13
CA TYR A 126 6.34 1.20 -6.22
C TYR A 126 5.29 1.69 -5.20
N ALA A 127 5.50 2.88 -4.66
CA ALA A 127 4.56 3.59 -3.79
C ALA A 127 3.17 3.72 -4.43
N ARG A 128 3.09 4.31 -5.62
CA ARG A 128 1.83 4.49 -6.34
C ARG A 128 1.12 3.17 -6.67
N PHE A 129 1.88 2.12 -6.96
CA PHE A 129 1.28 0.81 -7.17
C PHE A 129 0.62 0.27 -5.90
N ILE A 130 1.26 0.44 -4.75
CA ILE A 130 0.67 0.03 -3.46
C ILE A 130 -0.61 0.82 -3.21
N GLU A 131 -0.57 2.16 -3.33
CA GLU A 131 -1.73 3.05 -3.18
C GLU A 131 -2.93 2.58 -4.01
N GLN A 132 -2.72 2.33 -5.31
CA GLN A 132 -3.78 1.85 -6.21
C GLN A 132 -4.39 0.51 -5.80
N VAL A 133 -3.59 -0.41 -5.25
CA VAL A 133 -4.11 -1.70 -4.79
C VAL A 133 -4.80 -1.55 -3.44
N VAL A 134 -4.35 -0.63 -2.58
CA VAL A 134 -5.02 -0.31 -1.31
C VAL A 134 -6.38 0.35 -1.55
N ASP A 135 -6.53 1.20 -2.56
CA ASP A 135 -7.82 1.74 -2.96
C ASP A 135 -8.84 0.64 -3.32
N ILE A 136 -8.38 -0.47 -3.92
CA ILE A 136 -9.24 -1.62 -4.20
C ILE A 136 -9.71 -2.27 -2.89
N ILE A 137 -8.85 -2.38 -1.87
CA ILE A 137 -9.22 -2.87 -0.53
C ILE A 137 -10.31 -1.97 0.08
N LEU A 138 -10.15 -0.65 -0.03
CA LEU A 138 -11.15 0.31 0.44
C LEU A 138 -12.49 0.12 -0.24
N VAL A 139 -12.51 -0.04 -1.57
CA VAL A 139 -13.74 -0.32 -2.34
C VAL A 139 -14.40 -1.61 -1.89
N ILE A 140 -13.64 -2.71 -1.78
CA ILE A 140 -14.16 -4.02 -1.32
C ILE A 140 -14.76 -3.88 0.08
N SER A 141 -14.05 -3.22 1.01
CA SER A 141 -14.53 -3.01 2.38
C SER A 141 -15.85 -2.25 2.43
N ASN A 142 -16.05 -1.28 1.54
CA ASN A 142 -17.29 -0.49 1.48
C ASN A 142 -18.48 -1.28 0.92
N PHE A 143 -18.25 -2.20 -0.01
CA PHE A 143 -19.29 -3.14 -0.45
C PHE A 143 -19.68 -4.10 0.68
N LEU A 144 -18.69 -4.68 1.37
CA LEU A 144 -18.93 -5.64 2.45
C LEU A 144 -19.58 -5.03 3.71
N LYS A 145 -19.47 -3.72 3.95
CA LYS A 145 -20.22 -3.01 5.01
C LYS A 145 -21.72 -2.97 4.78
N GLN A 146 -22.16 -3.09 3.53
CA GLN A 146 -23.57 -2.94 3.14
C GLN A 146 -24.34 -4.26 3.17
N GLU A 147 -23.64 -5.39 3.37
CA GLU A 147 -24.21 -6.73 3.58
C GLU A 147 -24.52 -6.99 5.05
#